data_AF-A0A2S9FD41-F1
#
_entry.id   AF-A0A2S9FD41-F1
#
_cell.length_a   1.000
_cell.length_b   1.000
_cell.length_c   1.000
_cell.angle_alpha   90.00
_cell.angle_beta   90.00
_cell.angle_gamma   90.00
#
_symmetry.space_group_name_H-M   'P 1'
#
loop_
_entity.id
_entity.type
_entity.pdbx_description
1 polymer ?
#
loop_
_entity_poly.entity_id
_entity_poly.type
_entity_poly.pdbx_seq_one_letter_code
_entity_poly.pdbx_strand_id
1 'polypeptide(L)' 'AFDTERSGVIIAGLEVPHLHVHVFPARNLSDFGFANVDQNPSAESLDEAQAKIKDALAQLR' A
#
# COMPACT_ATOMS: atom_id res chain seq x y z
N ALA A 1 2.61 10.67 -4.64
CA ALA A 1 1.30 10.33 -4.02
C ALA A 1 1.31 10.52 -2.50
N PHE A 2 2.21 9.90 -1.74
CA PHE A 2 2.11 9.81 -0.26
C PHE A 2 3.29 10.40 0.54
N ASP A 3 4.14 11.21 -0.12
CA ASP A 3 5.31 11.86 0.48
C ASP A 3 6.23 10.90 1.25
N THR A 4 6.73 9.88 0.53
CA THR A 4 7.66 8.87 1.05
C THR A 4 8.81 8.68 0.09
N GLU A 5 10.03 8.60 0.60
CA GLU A 5 11.22 8.40 -0.23
C GLU A 5 11.27 7.00 -0.88
N ARG A 6 10.63 5.99 -0.26
CA ARG A 6 10.71 4.60 -0.69
C ARG A 6 9.34 3.92 -0.63
N SER A 7 9.20 2.86 -1.43
CA SER A 7 8.06 1.93 -1.37
C SER A 7 8.51 0.59 -0.79
N GLY A 8 7.67 -0.01 0.04
CA GLY A 8 7.80 -1.38 0.51
C GLY A 8 7.18 -2.36 -0.48
N VAL A 9 7.78 -3.55 -0.59
CA VAL A 9 7.31 -4.65 -1.45
C VAL A 9 7.39 -5.96 -0.66
N ILE A 10 6.30 -6.73 -0.65
CA ILE A 10 6.24 -8.07 0.00
C ILE A 10 5.56 -9.06 -0.95
N ILE A 11 6.07 -10.29 -1.00
CA ILE A 11 5.39 -11.48 -1.53
C ILE A 11 5.30 -12.48 -0.38
N ALA A 12 4.08 -12.80 0.06
CA ALA A 12 3.84 -13.73 1.17
C ALA A 12 3.07 -14.97 0.71
N GLY A 13 1.80 -14.80 0.30
CA GLY A 13 0.99 -15.88 -0.30
C GLY A 13 0.41 -16.91 0.68
N LEU A 14 0.54 -16.68 2.00
CA LEU A 14 0.01 -17.60 3.02
C LEU A 14 -1.50 -17.43 3.26
N GLU A 15 -2.05 -16.22 3.07
CA GLU A 15 -3.47 -15.93 3.29
C GLU A 15 -4.34 -16.27 2.07
N VAL A 16 -3.81 -16.06 0.86
CA VAL A 16 -4.53 -16.25 -0.40
C VAL A 16 -3.62 -16.97 -1.41
N PRO A 17 -3.99 -18.17 -1.90
CA PRO A 17 -3.15 -18.98 -2.79
C PRO A 17 -3.23 -18.53 -4.26
N HIS A 18 -3.17 -17.22 -4.50
CA HIS A 18 -3.04 -16.61 -5.81
C HIS A 18 -1.87 -15.62 -5.73
N LEU A 19 -0.90 -15.68 -6.64
CA LEU A 19 0.27 -14.79 -6.62
C LEU A 19 -0.15 -13.31 -6.63
N HIS A 20 0.21 -12.58 -5.58
CA HIS A 20 0.01 -11.14 -5.49
C HIS A 20 1.24 -10.48 -4.85
N VAL A 21 1.42 -9.20 -5.16
CA VAL A 21 2.51 -8.38 -4.63
C VAL A 21 1.89 -7.27 -3.78
N HIS A 22 2.25 -7.19 -2.51
CA HIS A 22 1.89 -6.05 -1.67
C HIS A 22 2.84 -4.90 -2.00
N VAL A 23 2.29 -3.74 -2.34
CA VAL A 23 3.05 -2.51 -2.60
C VAL A 23 2.45 -1.39 -1.77
N PHE A 24 3.27 -0.70 -0.99
CA PHE A 24 2.82 0.35 -0.07
C PHE A 24 3.88 1.44 0.10
N PRO A 25 3.50 2.69 0.44
CA PRO A 25 4.45 3.72 0.85
C PRO A 25 5.06 3.35 2.20
N ALA A 26 6.40 3.30 2.30
CA ALA A 26 7.09 2.84 3.51
C ALA A 26 7.88 3.99 4.15
N ARG A 27 7.80 4.10 5.47
CA ARG A 27 8.49 5.11 6.29
C ARG A 27 9.50 4.48 7.25
N ASN A 28 9.23 3.29 7.74
CA ASN A 28 10.07 2.60 8.72
C ASN A 28 9.98 1.07 8.55
N LEU A 29 10.83 0.33 9.27
CA LEU A 29 10.83 -1.13 9.19
C LEU A 29 9.59 -1.78 9.83
N SER A 30 8.94 -1.12 10.79
CA SER A 30 7.72 -1.64 11.43
C SER A 30 6.48 -1.58 10.53
N ASP A 31 6.55 -0.87 9.40
CA ASP A 31 5.53 -0.92 8.35
C ASP A 31 5.52 -2.28 7.62
N PHE A 32 6.57 -3.09 7.77
CA PHE A 32 6.68 -4.41 7.14
C PHE A 32 6.12 -5.52 8.04
N GLY A 33 5.26 -6.34 7.46
CA GLY A 33 4.62 -7.46 8.14
C GLY A 33 3.14 -7.21 8.41
N PHE A 34 2.45 -8.24 8.91
CA PHE A 34 0.99 -8.26 8.98
C PHE A 34 0.42 -8.03 10.39
N ALA A 35 1.28 -7.85 11.40
CA ALA A 35 0.85 -7.74 12.80
C ALA A 35 0.12 -6.41 13.11
N ASN A 36 0.44 -5.33 12.39
CA ASN A 36 -0.06 -3.99 12.65
C ASN A 36 -0.94 -3.45 11.50
N VAL A 37 -1.50 -4.33 10.67
CA VAL A 37 -2.35 -3.91 9.55
C VAL A 37 -3.64 -3.28 10.06
N ASP A 38 -4.12 -2.25 9.37
CA ASP A 38 -5.44 -1.71 9.62
C ASP A 38 -6.51 -2.66 9.07
N GLN A 39 -7.24 -3.30 9.97
CA GLN A 39 -8.31 -4.27 9.66
C GLN A 39 -9.67 -3.59 9.45
N ASN A 40 -9.79 -2.29 9.67
CA ASN A 40 -11.04 -1.54 9.49
C ASN A 40 -10.76 -0.09 9.02
N PRO A 41 -10.10 0.08 7.87
CA PRO A 41 -9.82 1.40 7.33
C PRO A 41 -11.11 2.15 7.01
N SER A 42 -11.11 3.47 7.19
CA SER A 42 -12.27 4.29 6.83
C SER A 42 -12.46 4.31 5.32
N ALA A 43 -13.72 4.34 4.86
CA ALA A 43 -14.05 4.46 3.44
C ALA A 43 -13.39 5.70 2.80
N GLU A 44 -13.39 6.84 3.52
CA GLU A 44 -12.75 8.07 3.07
C GLU A 44 -11.24 7.91 2.83
N SER A 45 -10.53 7.18 3.72
CA SER A 45 -9.09 6.94 3.55
C SER A 45 -8.79 6.09 2.31
N LEU A 46 -9.67 5.13 1.99
CA LEU A 46 -9.53 4.28 0.81
C LEU A 46 -9.81 5.06 -0.47
N ASP A 47 -10.83 5.91 -0.47
CA ASP A 47 -11.17 6.79 -1.60
C ASP A 47 -10.05 7.80 -1.87
N GLU A 48 -9.50 8.42 -0.81
CA GLU A 48 -8.38 9.35 -0.91
C GLU A 48 -7.12 8.67 -1.47
N ALA A 49 -6.79 7.47 -0.98
CA ALA A 49 -5.65 6.70 -1.48
C ALA A 49 -5.83 6.33 -2.96
N GLN A 50 -7.04 5.91 -3.36
CA GLN A 50 -7.34 5.58 -4.76
C GLN A 50 -7.12 6.81 -5.66
N ALA A 51 -7.67 7.97 -5.29
CA ALA A 51 -7.53 9.20 -6.06
C ALA A 51 -6.04 9.59 -6.22
N LYS A 52 -5.29 9.65 -5.11
CA LYS A 52 -3.86 9.99 -5.13
C LYS A 52 -3.02 9.06 -5.98
N ILE A 53 -3.31 7.75 -5.97
CA ILE A 53 -2.59 6.77 -6.80
C ILE A 53 -2.89 7.00 -8.28
N LYS A 54 -4.16 7.18 -8.65
CA LYS A 54 -4.56 7.44 -10.04
C LYS A 54 -3.91 8.71 -10.59
N ASP A 55 -3.93 9.80 -9.81
CA ASP A 55 -3.34 11.08 -10.21
C ASP A 55 -1.82 10.96 -10.41
N ALA A 56 -1.12 10.29 -9.48
CA ALA A 56 0.32 10.07 -9.61
C ALA A 56 0.65 9.18 -10.82
N LEU A 57 -0.13 8.13 -11.09
CA LEU A 57 0.05 7.29 -12.28
C LEU A 57 -0.21 8.07 -13.57
N ALA A 58 -1.15 9.01 -13.58
CA ALA A 58 -1.41 9.86 -14.74
C ALA A 58 -0.25 10.83 -15.04
N GLN A 59 0.46 11.30 -14.01
CA GLN A 59 1.63 12.18 -14.13
C GLN A 59 2.90 11.45 -14.58
N LEU A 60 2.99 10.13 -14.40
CA LEU A 60 4.12 9.31 -14.81
C LEU A 60 4.09 8.91 -16.30
N ARG A 61 3.01 9.26 -17.02
CA ARG A 61 2.81 8.91 -18.43
C ARG A 61 3.50 9.88 -19.37
#